data_AF-A0A964C861-F1
#
_entry.id   AF-A0A964C861-F1
#
_cell.length_a   1.000
_cell.length_b   1.000
_cell.length_c   1.000
_cell.angle_alpha   90.00
_cell.angle_beta   90.00
_cell.angle_gamma   90.00
#
_symmetry.space_group_name_H-M   'P 1'
#
loop_
_entity.id
_entity.type
_entity.pdbx_description
1 polymer ?
#
loop_
_entity_poly.entity_id
_entity_poly.type
_entity_poly.pdbx_seq_one_letter_code
_entity_poly.pdbx_strand_id
1 'polypeptide(L)'
;MQAIQPTVTPLRPVKTPPRVTPRRSSSQRSYPHQTLAAETGVKLAVNVVLSVCATSALIQLWPHYRGVQEKLHEIQAEVNLTQARVDKSRSDFNRYFDPSQAKSVMQEQSNRADPQQRGVILQEPEAPDSEESTLQP
;
A
#
# COMPACT_ATOMS: atom_id res chain seq x y z
N MET A 1 65.02 -62.39 -74.36
CA MET A 1 65.29 -62.74 -72.94
C MET A 1 64.74 -61.61 -72.07
N GLN A 2 63.95 -61.98 -71.04
CA GLN A 2 63.56 -61.30 -69.78
C GLN A 2 63.72 -59.76 -69.65
N ALA A 3 62.79 -59.00 -69.06
CA ALA A 3 62.24 -59.24 -67.73
C ALA A 3 60.88 -58.57 -67.49
N ILE A 4 60.09 -59.21 -66.62
CA ILE A 4 58.82 -58.75 -66.04
C ILE A 4 59.17 -57.79 -64.89
N GLN A 5 58.72 -56.54 -64.96
CA GLN A 5 58.73 -55.64 -63.79
C GLN A 5 57.41 -55.79 -63.01
N PRO A 6 57.43 -55.97 -61.68
CA PRO A 6 56.24 -56.07 -60.87
C PRO A 6 55.64 -54.70 -60.54
N THR A 7 54.31 -54.68 -60.62
CA THR A 7 53.36 -53.64 -60.22
C THR A 7 53.52 -53.21 -58.76
N VAL A 8 53.54 -51.90 -58.51
CA VAL A 8 53.22 -51.32 -57.19
C VAL A 8 52.04 -50.37 -57.38
N THR A 9 50.87 -50.78 -56.89
CA THR A 9 49.63 -49.99 -56.92
C THR A 9 49.60 -49.06 -55.71
N PRO A 10 49.61 -47.72 -55.86
CA PRO A 10 49.41 -46.84 -54.72
C PRO A 10 47.93 -46.81 -54.32
N LEU A 11 47.66 -47.09 -53.05
CA LEU A 11 46.34 -46.97 -52.41
C LEU A 11 45.83 -45.52 -52.54
N ARG A 12 44.65 -45.35 -53.14
CA ARG A 12 44.00 -44.05 -53.34
C ARG A 12 43.38 -43.59 -52.02
N PRO A 13 43.71 -42.39 -51.50
CA PRO A 13 43.11 -41.89 -50.27
C PRO A 13 41.63 -41.52 -50.50
N VAL A 14 40.79 -41.92 -49.55
CA VAL A 14 39.36 -41.61 -49.45
C VAL A 14 39.15 -40.10 -49.41
N LYS A 15 38.37 -39.56 -50.35
CA LYS A 15 37.92 -38.17 -50.36
C LYS A 15 36.72 -38.03 -49.41
N THR A 16 36.91 -37.40 -48.26
CA THR A 16 35.81 -36.87 -47.44
C THR A 16 35.25 -35.59 -48.06
N PRO A 17 33.93 -35.30 -47.96
CA PRO A 17 33.36 -34.08 -48.53
C PRO A 17 33.76 -32.84 -47.73
N PRO A 18 33.88 -31.66 -48.36
CA PRO A 18 34.32 -30.45 -47.69
C PRO A 18 33.23 -29.90 -46.77
N ARG A 19 33.58 -29.70 -45.51
CA ARG A 19 32.78 -28.99 -44.52
C ARG A 19 32.75 -27.50 -44.88
N VAL A 20 31.59 -26.99 -45.29
CA VAL A 20 31.36 -25.56 -45.51
C VAL A 20 31.40 -24.86 -44.16
N THR A 21 32.49 -24.15 -43.88
CA THR A 21 32.56 -23.19 -42.77
C THR A 21 32.17 -21.81 -43.31
N PRO A 22 31.38 -21.01 -42.57
CA PRO A 22 31.05 -19.65 -42.99
C PRO A 22 32.31 -18.80 -42.90
N ARG A 23 32.84 -18.40 -44.05
CA ARG A 23 33.93 -17.42 -44.17
C ARG A 23 33.40 -16.05 -43.75
N ARG A 24 33.48 -15.73 -42.46
CA ARG A 24 33.40 -14.33 -42.01
C ARG A 24 34.64 -13.62 -42.55
N SER A 25 34.48 -12.86 -43.62
CA SER A 25 35.48 -11.88 -44.02
C SER A 25 35.44 -10.72 -43.02
N SER A 26 36.11 -10.86 -41.88
CA SER A 26 36.56 -9.68 -41.16
C SER A 26 37.79 -9.18 -41.91
N SER A 27 37.59 -8.23 -42.82
CA SER A 27 38.67 -7.34 -43.23
C SER A 27 39.13 -6.62 -41.96
N GLN A 28 40.12 -7.18 -41.29
CA GLN A 28 40.87 -6.49 -40.26
C GLN A 28 41.68 -5.41 -40.95
N ARG A 29 41.00 -4.31 -41.24
CA ARG A 29 41.63 -3.06 -41.59
C ARG A 29 42.39 -2.67 -40.33
N SER A 30 43.72 -2.62 -40.45
CA SER A 30 44.61 -2.16 -39.40
C SER A 30 44.34 -0.67 -39.19
N TYR A 31 43.29 -0.38 -38.42
CA TYR A 31 43.06 0.95 -37.89
C TYR A 31 44.08 1.14 -36.77
N PRO A 32 44.78 2.28 -36.74
CA PRO A 32 45.74 2.55 -35.66
C PRO A 32 45.00 2.40 -34.33
N HIS A 33 45.54 1.61 -33.41
CA HIS A 33 44.88 1.25 -32.14
C HIS A 33 44.41 2.48 -31.34
N GLN A 34 45.01 3.65 -31.58
CA GLN A 34 44.61 4.93 -31.01
C GLN A 34 43.20 5.39 -31.46
N THR A 35 42.86 5.24 -32.74
CA THR A 35 41.52 5.61 -33.24
C THR A 35 40.46 4.64 -32.75
N LEU A 36 40.81 3.36 -32.61
CA LEU A 36 39.94 2.34 -32.03
C LEU A 36 39.67 2.61 -30.54
N ALA A 37 40.71 2.95 -29.78
CA ALA A 37 40.58 3.32 -28.36
C ALA A 37 39.69 4.56 -28.20
N ALA A 38 39.88 5.60 -29.02
CA ALA A 38 39.06 6.80 -29.01
C ALA A 38 37.58 6.49 -29.33
N GLU A 39 37.32 5.69 -30.37
CA GLU A 39 35.96 5.28 -30.74
C GLU A 39 35.28 4.49 -29.60
N THR A 40 36.00 3.55 -28.99
CA THR A 40 35.47 2.78 -27.85
C THR A 40 35.22 3.66 -26.63
N GLY A 41 36.08 4.64 -26.36
CA GLY A 41 35.90 5.60 -25.27
C GLY A 41 34.64 6.45 -25.46
N VAL A 42 34.41 6.95 -26.67
CA VAL A 42 33.19 7.71 -27.00
C VAL A 42 31.94 6.84 -26.85
N LYS A 43 31.95 5.61 -27.38
CA LYS A 43 30.81 4.68 -27.23
C LYS A 43 30.50 4.38 -25.77
N LEU A 44 31.53 4.19 -24.95
CA LEU A 44 31.38 3.90 -23.54
C LEU A 44 30.86 5.12 -22.77
N ALA A 45 31.36 6.32 -23.07
CA ALA A 45 30.88 7.56 -22.49
C ALA A 45 29.38 7.77 -22.75
N VAL A 46 28.93 7.54 -23.99
CA VAL A 46 27.49 7.64 -24.34
C VAL A 46 26.65 6.65 -23.52
N ASN A 47 27.08 5.40 -23.37
CA ASN A 47 26.36 4.42 -22.57
C ASN A 47 26.32 4.77 -21.08
N VAL A 48 27.39 5.35 -20.54
CA VAL A 48 27.43 5.84 -19.16
C VAL A 48 26.43 6.98 -18.98
N VAL A 49 26.41 7.95 -19.89
CA VAL A 49 25.45 9.07 -19.85
C VAL A 49 24.01 8.54 -19.92
N LEU A 50 23.74 7.58 -20.82
CA LEU A 50 22.41 6.97 -20.96
C LEU A 50 22.00 6.21 -19.68
N SER A 51 22.94 5.47 -19.08
CA SER A 51 22.69 4.76 -17.82
C SER A 51 22.43 5.73 -16.67
N VAL A 52 23.18 6.83 -16.56
CA VAL A 52 22.95 7.85 -15.53
C VAL A 52 21.59 8.51 -15.73
N CYS A 53 21.21 8.83 -16.97
CA CYS A 53 19.90 9.39 -17.30
C CYS A 53 18.76 8.42 -16.93
N ALA A 54 18.88 7.13 -17.28
CA ALA A 54 17.90 6.11 -16.94
C ALA A 54 17.76 5.93 -15.43
N THR A 55 18.87 5.82 -14.70
CA THR A 55 18.87 5.70 -13.23
C THR A 55 18.30 6.97 -12.58
N SER A 56 18.61 8.16 -13.11
CA SER A 56 18.04 9.42 -12.61
C SER A 56 16.54 9.51 -12.81
N ALA A 57 16.02 9.06 -13.96
CA ALA A 57 14.58 8.98 -14.21
C ALA A 57 13.89 8.02 -13.23
N LEU A 58 14.51 6.87 -12.92
CA LEU A 58 14.00 5.93 -11.92
C LEU A 58 14.02 6.52 -10.50
N ILE A 59 15.08 7.25 -10.14
CA ILE A 59 15.16 7.95 -8.85
C ILE A 59 14.10 9.04 -8.75
N GLN A 60 13.81 9.75 -9.85
CA GLN A 60 12.77 10.78 -9.90
C GLN A 60 11.34 10.20 -9.89
N LEU A 61 11.17 8.94 -10.30
CA LEU A 61 9.90 8.22 -10.20
C LEU A 61 9.58 7.77 -8.76
N TRP A 62 10.60 7.44 -7.98
CA TRP A 62 10.46 7.00 -6.58
C TRP A 62 9.69 7.97 -5.65
N PRO A 63 9.95 9.30 -5.63
CA PRO A 63 9.29 10.22 -4.71
C PRO A 63 7.79 10.40 -4.97
N HIS A 64 7.29 10.13 -6.18
CA HIS A 64 5.86 10.22 -6.47
C HIS A 64 5.01 9.23 -5.65
N TYR A 65 5.60 8.11 -5.21
CA TYR A 65 4.88 7.10 -4.43
C TYR A 65 4.78 7.41 -2.93
N ARG A 66 5.69 8.22 -2.37
CA ARG A 66 5.67 8.52 -0.93
C ARG A 66 4.59 9.51 -0.53
N GLY A 67 4.30 10.51 -1.36
CA GLY A 67 3.28 11.53 -1.06
C GLY A 67 1.84 10.96 -0.98
N VAL A 68 1.59 9.83 -1.65
CA VAL A 68 0.27 9.17 -1.63
C VAL A 68 -0.01 8.53 -0.26
N GLN A 69 1.01 8.04 0.45
CA GLN A 69 0.81 7.33 1.72
C GLN A 69 0.40 8.24 2.87
N GLU A 70 0.96 9.46 2.95
CA GLU A 70 0.57 10.43 3.98
C GLU A 70 -0.85 10.94 3.77
N LYS A 71 -1.25 11.19 2.51
CA LYS A 71 -2.61 11.61 2.18
C LYS A 71 -3.64 10.53 2.45
N LEU A 72 -3.29 9.26 2.23
CA LEU A 72 -4.17 8.14 2.60
C LEU A 72 -4.35 8.05 4.12
N HIS A 73 -3.33 8.32 4.92
CA HIS A 73 -3.45 8.26 6.38
C HIS A 73 -4.32 9.40 6.93
N GLU A 74 -4.15 10.61 6.41
CA GLU A 74 -4.95 11.79 6.78
C GLU A 74 -6.43 11.60 6.40
N ILE A 75 -6.71 11.16 5.17
CA ILE A 75 -8.08 10.88 4.70
C ILE A 75 -8.70 9.75 5.52
N GLN A 76 -7.95 8.67 5.80
CA GLN A 76 -8.47 7.56 6.60
C GLN A 76 -8.84 8.00 8.03
N ALA A 77 -8.03 8.87 8.64
CA ALA A 77 -8.32 9.41 9.97
C ALA A 77 -9.60 10.28 9.96
N GLU A 78 -9.76 11.15 8.96
CA GLU A 78 -10.94 12.00 8.82
C GLU A 78 -12.21 11.18 8.52
N VAL A 79 -12.12 10.15 7.68
CA VAL A 79 -13.22 9.21 7.42
C VAL A 79 -13.61 8.46 8.69
N ASN A 80 -12.65 7.94 9.45
CA ASN A 80 -12.93 7.22 10.69
C ASN A 80 -13.64 8.11 11.73
N LEU A 81 -13.20 9.37 11.89
CA LEU A 81 -13.85 10.33 12.79
C LEU A 81 -15.28 10.65 12.34
N THR A 82 -15.49 10.82 11.04
CA THR A 82 -16.82 11.12 10.48
C THR A 82 -17.74 9.91 10.62
N GLN A 83 -17.25 8.71 10.36
CA GLN A 83 -18.00 7.47 10.54
C GLN A 83 -18.45 7.29 11.99
N ALA A 84 -17.54 7.51 12.96
CA ALA A 84 -17.89 7.44 14.38
C ALA A 84 -18.99 8.46 14.76
N ARG A 85 -18.97 9.67 14.17
CA ARG A 85 -20.02 10.69 14.38
C ARG A 85 -21.35 10.26 13.78
N VAL A 86 -21.34 9.69 12.58
CA VAL A 86 -22.54 9.16 11.91
C VAL A 86 -23.13 8.00 12.70
N ASP A 87 -22.30 7.07 13.16
CA ASP A 87 -22.75 5.91 13.94
C ASP A 87 -23.39 6.35 15.26
N LYS A 88 -22.78 7.34 15.94
CA LYS A 88 -23.38 7.96 17.13
C LYS A 88 -24.73 8.61 16.81
N SER A 89 -24.79 9.43 15.75
CA SER A 89 -26.03 10.11 15.35
C SER A 89 -27.14 9.11 14.98
N ARG A 90 -26.79 8.02 14.31
CA ARG A 90 -27.72 6.94 13.97
C ARG A 90 -28.21 6.20 15.21
N SER A 91 -27.33 5.95 16.18
CA SER A 91 -27.71 5.35 17.47
C SER A 91 -28.68 6.25 18.25
N ASP A 92 -28.37 7.55 18.34
CA ASP A 92 -29.22 8.52 19.04
C ASP A 92 -30.58 8.66 18.33
N PHE A 93 -30.57 8.73 16.99
CA PHE A 93 -31.79 8.72 16.19
C PHE A 93 -32.63 7.47 16.46
N ASN A 94 -32.04 6.27 16.36
CA ASN A 94 -32.77 5.03 16.63
C ASN A 94 -33.37 5.02 18.04
N ARG A 95 -32.63 5.50 19.05
CA ARG A 95 -33.13 5.60 20.42
C ARG A 95 -34.31 6.57 20.55
N TYR A 96 -34.25 7.73 19.90
CA TYR A 96 -35.32 8.72 19.98
C TYR A 96 -36.57 8.35 19.18
N PHE A 97 -36.40 7.54 18.12
CA PHE A 97 -37.50 7.09 17.27
C PHE A 97 -37.97 5.65 17.56
N ASP A 98 -37.42 4.99 18.58
CA ASP A 98 -37.90 3.68 19.06
C ASP A 98 -39.09 3.88 20.02
N PRO A 99 -40.30 3.40 19.66
CA PRO A 99 -41.49 3.54 20.50
C PRO A 99 -41.35 2.84 21.86
N SER A 100 -40.52 1.79 21.97
CA SER A 100 -40.28 1.09 23.24
C SER A 100 -39.50 1.96 24.24
N GLN A 101 -38.66 2.88 23.73
CA GLN A 101 -37.84 3.78 24.53
C GLN A 101 -38.48 5.16 24.76
N ALA A 102 -39.61 5.44 24.10
CA ALA A 102 -40.29 6.74 24.13
C ALA A 102 -40.59 7.23 25.56
N LYS A 103 -40.99 6.33 26.47
CA LYS A 103 -41.26 6.68 27.87
C LYS A 103 -40.00 7.12 28.63
N SER A 104 -38.87 6.41 28.44
CA SER A 104 -37.58 6.78 29.05
C SER A 104 -37.07 8.10 28.49
N VAL A 105 -37.10 8.27 27.17
CA VAL A 105 -36.66 9.49 26.48
C VAL A 105 -37.50 10.70 26.92
N MET A 106 -38.82 10.53 27.05
CA MET A 106 -39.71 11.59 27.54
C MET A 106 -39.35 12.00 28.98
N GLN A 107 -39.11 11.04 29.87
CA GLN A 107 -38.70 11.32 31.25
C GLN A 107 -37.36 12.05 31.32
N GLU A 108 -36.36 11.61 30.55
CA GLU A 108 -35.03 12.21 30.50
C GLU A 108 -35.03 13.64 29.91
N GLN A 109 -35.79 13.87 28.83
CA GLN A 109 -35.76 15.16 28.10
C GLN A 109 -36.73 16.20 28.68
N SER A 110 -37.86 15.77 29.25
CA SER A 110 -38.90 16.70 29.72
C SER A 110 -39.01 16.80 31.25
N ASN A 111 -38.27 15.96 31.99
CA ASN A 111 -38.42 15.82 33.45
C ASN A 111 -39.89 15.58 33.87
N ARG A 112 -40.69 14.98 32.97
CA ARG A 112 -42.08 14.62 33.23
C ARG A 112 -42.17 13.13 33.47
N ALA A 113 -42.70 12.77 34.63
CA ALA A 113 -43.06 11.39 34.95
C ALA A 113 -44.30 10.94 34.15
N ASP A 114 -44.54 9.63 34.12
CA ASP A 114 -45.74 9.08 33.50
C ASP A 114 -47.00 9.66 34.18
N PRO A 115 -48.02 10.12 33.43
CA PRO A 115 -49.26 10.63 34.00
C PRO A 115 -49.97 9.67 34.97
N GLN A 116 -49.74 8.36 34.85
CA GLN A 116 -50.30 7.34 35.74
C GLN A 116 -49.50 7.13 37.04
N GLN A 117 -48.31 7.73 37.17
CA GLN A 117 -47.50 7.66 38.38
C GLN A 117 -47.95 8.72 39.39
N ARG A 118 -48.08 8.32 40.66
CA ARG A 118 -48.41 9.23 41.77
C ARG A 118 -47.13 9.65 42.49
N GLY A 119 -46.95 10.97 42.66
CA GLY A 119 -45.83 11.50 43.44
C GLY A 119 -46.01 11.19 44.93
N VAL A 120 -44.94 10.74 45.59
CA VAL A 120 -44.89 10.58 47.04
C VAL A 120 -44.05 11.74 47.59
N ILE A 121 -44.65 12.56 48.45
CA ILE A 121 -43.96 13.63 49.17
C ILE A 121 -43.66 13.08 50.57
N LEU A 122 -42.38 12.95 50.90
CA LEU A 122 -41.95 12.64 52.26
C LEU A 122 -42.15 13.91 53.10
N GLN A 123 -43.01 13.82 54.11
CA GLN A 123 -43.27 14.91 55.05
C GLN A 123 -42.46 14.65 56.31
N GLU A 124 -41.70 15.65 56.75
CA GLU A 124 -40.94 15.58 58.01
C GLU A 124 -41.95 15.36 59.16
N PRO A 125 -41.72 14.40 60.07
CA PRO A 125 -42.62 14.17 61.19
C PRO A 125 -42.66 15.44 62.05
N GLU A 126 -43.86 16.01 62.23
CA GLU A 126 -44.05 17.13 63.13
C GLU A 126 -43.71 16.69 64.56
N ALA A 127 -42.75 17.37 65.18
CA ALA A 127 -42.36 17.11 66.56
C ALA A 127 -43.57 17.41 67.46
N PRO A 128 -43.95 16.51 68.39
CA PRO A 128 -45.14 16.70 69.21
C PRO A 128 -44.96 17.93 70.11
N ASP A 129 -45.94 18.83 70.02
CA ASP A 129 -46.11 19.97 70.90
C ASP A 129 -45.92 19.55 72.36
N SER A 130 -44.87 20.09 72.97
CA SER A 130 -44.64 19.93 74.40
C SER A 130 -45.64 20.82 75.12
N GLU A 131 -46.80 20.25 75.47
CA GLU A 131 -47.78 20.91 76.31
C GLU A 131 -47.16 21.24 77.68
N GLU A 132 -47.01 22.54 77.88
CA GLU A 132 -46.65 23.24 79.10
C GLU A 132 -47.74 23.00 80.16
N SER A 133 -47.56 21.94 80.97
CA SER A 133 -48.39 21.72 82.16
C SER A 133 -47.88 22.56 83.33
N THR A 134 -48.18 23.85 83.33
CA THR A 134 -48.21 24.67 84.54
C THR A 134 -49.60 24.62 85.18
N LEU A 135 -49.70 24.09 86.41
CA LEU A 135 -50.54 24.62 87.49
C LEU A 135 -50.27 23.86 88.80
N GLN A 136 -49.73 24.61 89.77
CA GLN A 136 -49.74 24.37 91.23
C GLN A 136 -51.20 24.40 91.76
N PRO A 137 -51.50 24.09 93.04
CA PRO A 137 -50.72 23.43 94.11
C PRO A 137 -51.27 22.05 94.53
#